data_AF-A0AAF0RJY9-F1
#
_entry.id   AF-A0AAF0RJY9-F1
#
_cell.length_a   1.000
_cell.length_b   1.000
_cell.length_c   1.000
_cell.angle_alpha   90.00
_cell.angle_beta   90.00
_cell.angle_gamma   90.00
#
_symmetry.space_group_name_H-M   'P 1'
#
loop_
_entity.id
_entity.type
_entity.pdbx_description
1 polymer ?
#
loop_
_entity_poly.entity_id
_entity_poly.type
_entity_poly.pdbx_seq_one_letter_code
_entity_poly.pdbx_strand_id
1 'polypeptide(L)'
;MTVPTTRSDSRTTSTLPAGPRRAFAVLVGLTVLFVFLQSLTAGEFISDGLPESAKATWTDVHGLVAYPIMVFALAAAVVAFTRLSAARLAAVGAGALFVLSVVQWLLGHAITTLGWDWVTPWHVVLAFVVYGVAIWLSVRTAAMRRG
;
A
#
# COMPACT_ATOMS: atom_id res chain seq x y z
N MET A 1 26.21 -21.87 50.29
CA MET A 1 25.55 -22.46 49.11
C MET A 1 24.35 -21.60 48.76
N THR A 2 24.46 -20.78 47.71
CA THR A 2 23.37 -19.93 47.19
C THR A 2 22.78 -20.61 45.97
N VAL A 3 21.50 -20.99 46.05
CA VAL A 3 20.78 -21.62 44.94
C VAL A 3 20.39 -20.54 43.93
N PRO A 4 20.74 -20.67 42.63
CA PRO A 4 20.29 -19.72 41.61
C PRO A 4 18.78 -19.90 41.39
N THR A 5 18.02 -18.83 41.62
CA THR A 5 16.60 -18.78 41.27
C THR A 5 16.49 -18.50 39.78
N THR A 6 16.19 -19.54 39.00
CA THR A 6 15.80 -19.40 37.59
C THR A 6 14.45 -18.67 37.53
N ARG A 7 14.49 -17.38 37.21
CA ARG A 7 13.30 -16.60 36.88
C ARG A 7 12.73 -17.17 35.58
N SER A 8 11.65 -17.94 35.67
CA SER A 8 10.83 -18.32 34.51
C SER A 8 10.30 -17.04 33.87
N ASP A 9 10.96 -16.63 32.80
CA ASP A 9 10.52 -15.54 31.94
C ASP A 9 9.33 -16.05 31.14
N SER A 10 8.12 -15.92 31.71
CA SER A 10 6.85 -16.20 31.06
C SER A 10 6.64 -15.17 29.95
N ARG A 11 7.30 -15.42 28.82
CA ARG A 11 7.09 -14.70 27.56
C ARG A 11 5.65 -14.94 27.14
N THR A 12 4.78 -14.04 27.55
CA THR A 12 3.36 -14.03 27.19
C THR A 12 3.31 -13.74 25.69
N THR A 13 3.32 -14.79 24.88
CA THR A 13 3.09 -14.70 23.44
C THR A 13 1.67 -14.25 23.24
N SER A 14 1.49 -12.94 23.05
CA SER A 14 0.23 -12.35 22.61
C SER A 14 -0.13 -12.88 21.22
N THR A 15 -0.79 -14.03 21.17
CA THR A 15 -1.31 -14.65 19.94
C THR A 15 -2.53 -13.86 19.48
N LEU A 16 -2.31 -12.79 18.71
CA LEU A 16 -3.37 -12.16 17.93
C LEU A 16 -4.10 -13.25 17.10
N PRO A 17 -5.44 -13.21 16.97
CA PRO A 17 -6.16 -14.21 16.18
C PRO A 17 -5.60 -14.30 14.75
N ALA A 18 -5.38 -15.52 14.24
CA ALA A 18 -4.75 -15.74 12.93
C ALA A 18 -5.58 -15.18 11.76
N GLY A 19 -6.91 -15.10 11.91
CA GLY A 19 -7.84 -14.62 10.89
C GLY A 19 -7.60 -13.16 10.45
N PRO A 20 -7.70 -12.17 11.36
CA PRO A 20 -7.42 -10.76 11.05
C PRO A 20 -6.03 -10.51 10.46
N ARG A 21 -4.99 -11.21 10.97
CA ARG A 21 -3.63 -11.11 10.44
C ARG A 21 -3.54 -11.61 8.99
N ARG A 22 -4.22 -12.72 8.66
CA ARG A 22 -4.27 -13.26 7.30
C ARG A 22 -5.03 -12.32 6.36
N ALA A 23 -6.20 -11.82 6.77
CA ALA A 23 -7.00 -10.89 5.98
C ALA A 23 -6.21 -9.62 5.65
N PHE A 24 -5.61 -9.00 6.67
CA PHE A 24 -4.76 -7.82 6.50
C PHE A 24 -3.63 -8.06 5.49
N ALA A 25 -2.91 -9.16 5.63
CA ALA A 25 -1.80 -9.49 4.73
C ALA A 25 -2.25 -9.77 3.28
N VAL A 26 -3.42 -10.37 3.07
CA VAL A 26 -3.98 -10.55 1.71
C VAL A 26 -4.32 -9.19 1.10
N LEU A 27 -4.97 -8.30 1.85
CA LEU A 27 -5.34 -6.96 1.38
C LEU A 27 -4.11 -6.11 1.04
N VAL A 28 -3.07 -6.14 1.89
CA VAL A 28 -1.79 -5.49 1.60
C VAL A 28 -1.13 -6.10 0.35
N GLY A 29 -1.12 -7.42 0.22
CA GLY A 29 -0.55 -8.10 -0.94
C GLY A 29 -1.27 -7.73 -2.25
N LEU A 30 -2.60 -7.67 -2.23
CA LEU A 30 -3.39 -7.19 -3.37
C LEU A 30 -3.10 -5.72 -3.68
N THR A 31 -2.99 -4.87 -2.65
CA THR A 31 -2.62 -3.46 -2.83
C THR A 31 -1.27 -3.33 -3.53
N VAL A 32 -0.25 -4.10 -3.09
CA VAL A 32 1.07 -4.13 -3.72
C VAL A 32 0.99 -4.62 -5.17
N LEU A 33 0.22 -5.67 -5.44
CA LEU A 33 0.03 -6.19 -6.80
C LEU A 33 -0.52 -5.11 -7.73
N PHE A 34 -1.57 -4.40 -7.31
CA PHE A 34 -2.16 -3.35 -8.15
C PHE A 34 -1.27 -2.12 -8.27
N VAL A 35 -0.52 -1.74 -7.22
CA VAL A 35 0.51 -0.68 -7.31
C VAL A 35 1.59 -1.06 -8.34
N PHE A 36 2.04 -2.32 -8.36
CA PHE A 36 2.95 -2.81 -9.39
C PHE A 36 2.33 -2.73 -10.79
N LEU A 37 1.10 -3.23 -10.98
CA LEU A 37 0.39 -3.13 -12.27
C LEU A 37 0.19 -1.66 -12.72
N GLN A 38 -0.08 -0.74 -11.79
CA GLN A 38 -0.21 0.68 -12.10
C GLN A 38 1.12 1.27 -12.57
N SER A 39 2.25 0.82 -12.02
CA SER A 39 3.57 1.26 -12.47
C SER A 39 3.89 0.80 -13.90
N LEU A 40 3.45 -0.40 -14.29
CA LEU A 40 3.61 -0.92 -15.66
C LEU A 40 2.77 -0.17 -16.69
N THR A 41 1.69 0.47 -16.25
CA THR A 41 0.78 1.25 -17.11
C THR A 41 1.09 2.75 -17.08
N ALA A 42 2.09 3.18 -16.31
CA ALA A 42 2.49 4.58 -16.26
C ALA A 42 3.07 5.04 -17.61
N GLY A 43 2.59 6.19 -18.10
CA GLY A 43 2.88 6.72 -19.43
C GLY A 43 4.37 6.88 -19.77
N GLU A 44 5.26 6.97 -18.77
CA GLU A 44 6.70 7.09 -19.00
C GLU A 44 7.35 5.84 -19.61
N PHE A 45 6.67 4.68 -19.54
CA PHE A 45 7.08 3.45 -20.25
C PHE A 45 6.42 3.32 -21.62
N ILE A 46 5.64 4.32 -22.04
CA ILE A 46 4.76 4.32 -23.21
C ILE A 46 5.30 5.38 -24.16
N SER A 47 6.23 4.89 -24.98
CA SER A 47 7.21 5.65 -25.75
C SER A 47 6.64 6.68 -26.74
N ASP A 48 7.51 7.65 -27.05
CA ASP A 48 7.50 8.36 -28.33
C ASP A 48 7.33 7.38 -29.50
N GLY A 49 6.38 7.66 -30.39
CA GLY A 49 6.07 6.82 -31.57
C GLY A 49 4.74 6.05 -31.50
N LEU A 50 4.05 6.04 -30.36
CA LEU A 50 2.67 5.55 -30.30
C LEU A 50 1.67 6.61 -30.81
N PRO A 51 0.60 6.19 -31.52
CA PRO A 51 -0.51 7.08 -31.85
C PRO A 51 -1.13 7.69 -30.59
N GLU A 52 -1.63 8.93 -30.67
CA GLU A 52 -2.26 9.62 -29.54
C GLU A 52 -3.45 8.84 -28.94
N SER A 53 -4.20 8.10 -29.76
CA SER A 53 -5.28 7.22 -29.29
C SER A 53 -4.78 6.08 -28.41
N ALA A 54 -3.59 5.53 -28.69
CA ALA A 54 -2.99 4.50 -27.87
C ALA A 54 -2.49 5.10 -26.54
N LYS A 55 -1.86 6.28 -26.57
CA LYS A 55 -1.44 6.99 -25.35
C LYS A 55 -2.64 7.26 -24.44
N ALA A 56 -3.74 7.78 -24.98
CA ALA A 56 -4.97 8.01 -24.23
C ALA A 56 -5.53 6.71 -23.61
N THR A 57 -5.59 5.62 -24.39
CA THR A 57 -6.05 4.31 -23.89
C THR A 57 -5.20 3.83 -22.71
N TRP A 58 -3.88 3.99 -22.79
CA TRP A 58 -3.00 3.60 -21.71
C TRP A 58 -3.15 4.47 -20.47
N THR A 59 -3.33 5.78 -20.62
CA THR A 59 -3.66 6.69 -19.52
C THR A 59 -4.98 6.30 -18.84
N ASP A 60 -5.99 5.90 -19.61
CA ASP A 60 -7.27 5.43 -19.08
C ASP A 60 -7.11 4.12 -18.29
N VAL A 61 -6.34 3.16 -18.82
CA VAL A 61 -6.01 1.91 -18.12
C VAL A 61 -5.26 2.20 -16.82
N HIS A 62 -4.26 3.09 -16.86
CA HIS A 62 -3.53 3.52 -15.67
C HIS A 62 -4.48 4.11 -14.60
N GLY A 63 -5.40 4.98 -15.02
CA GLY A 63 -6.43 5.55 -14.15
C GLY A 63 -7.37 4.49 -13.57
N LEU A 64 -7.77 3.50 -14.37
CA LEU A 64 -8.66 2.42 -13.93
C LEU A 64 -8.01 1.52 -12.87
N VAL A 65 -6.71 1.26 -12.98
CA VAL A 65 -5.97 0.43 -12.03
C VAL A 65 -5.82 1.12 -10.65
N ALA A 66 -5.98 2.44 -10.57
CA ALA A 66 -5.92 3.16 -9.30
C ALA A 66 -7.08 2.82 -8.33
N TYR A 67 -8.27 2.49 -8.84
CA TYR A 67 -9.44 2.18 -8.03
C TYR A 67 -9.25 0.95 -7.10
N PRO A 68 -8.84 -0.23 -7.60
CA PRO A 68 -8.61 -1.38 -6.72
C PRO A 68 -7.54 -1.13 -5.66
N ILE A 69 -6.50 -0.33 -5.95
CA ILE A 69 -5.48 0.05 -4.95
C ILE A 69 -6.15 0.76 -3.77
N MET A 70 -6.95 1.80 -4.04
CA MET A 70 -7.64 2.55 -3.00
C MET A 70 -8.60 1.65 -2.20
N VAL A 71 -9.35 0.77 -2.87
CA VAL A 71 -10.29 -0.16 -2.21
C VAL A 71 -9.56 -1.12 -1.27
N PHE A 72 -8.49 -1.77 -1.74
CA PHE A 72 -7.74 -2.72 -0.92
C PHE A 72 -6.94 -2.02 0.19
N ALA A 73 -6.38 -0.84 -0.07
CA ALA A 73 -5.71 -0.03 0.95
C ALA A 73 -6.69 0.41 2.06
N LEU A 74 -7.89 0.85 1.69
CA LEU A 74 -8.95 1.20 2.64
C LEU A 74 -9.35 0.00 3.48
N ALA A 75 -9.64 -1.13 2.85
CA ALA A 75 -10.00 -2.35 3.55
C ALA A 75 -8.88 -2.80 4.51
N ALA A 76 -7.61 -2.71 4.09
CA ALA A 76 -6.46 -3.01 4.93
C ALA A 76 -6.41 -2.06 6.15
N ALA A 77 -6.61 -0.76 5.94
CA ALA A 77 -6.66 0.23 7.01
C ALA A 77 -7.79 -0.09 8.01
N VAL A 78 -9.01 -0.36 7.52
CA VAL A 78 -10.16 -0.75 8.37
C VAL A 78 -9.84 -1.97 9.21
N VAL A 79 -9.30 -3.04 8.61
CA VAL A 79 -8.91 -4.25 9.35
C VAL A 79 -7.84 -3.94 10.39
N ALA A 80 -6.84 -3.13 10.05
CA ALA A 80 -5.76 -2.79 10.96
C ALA A 80 -6.24 -1.99 12.18
N PHE A 81 -7.07 -0.95 11.96
CA PHE A 81 -7.59 -0.12 13.04
C PHE A 81 -8.61 -0.86 13.93
N THR A 82 -9.47 -1.70 13.34
CA THR A 82 -10.55 -2.37 14.09
C THR A 82 -10.16 -3.69 14.72
N ARG A 83 -9.19 -4.43 14.13
CA ARG A 83 -8.88 -5.81 14.54
C ARG A 83 -7.41 -6.07 14.87
N LEU A 84 -6.51 -5.11 14.62
CA LEU A 84 -5.08 -5.23 14.92
C LEU A 84 -4.58 -4.07 15.79
N SER A 85 -5.38 -3.60 16.75
CA SER A 85 -5.10 -2.42 17.60
C SER A 85 -3.75 -2.49 18.35
N ALA A 86 -3.28 -3.69 18.70
CA ALA A 86 -1.96 -3.90 19.30
C ALA A 86 -0.79 -3.60 18.33
N ALA A 87 -1.03 -3.60 17.01
CA ALA A 87 -0.04 -3.35 15.97
C ALA A 87 -0.16 -1.91 15.41
N ARG A 88 -0.10 -0.91 16.29
CA ARG A 88 -0.32 0.51 15.95
C ARG A 88 0.43 1.01 14.72
N LEU A 89 1.69 0.59 14.54
CA LEU A 89 2.50 0.98 13.38
C LEU A 89 1.96 0.40 12.06
N ALA A 90 1.38 -0.80 12.06
CA ALA A 90 0.76 -1.37 10.86
C ALA A 90 -0.55 -0.64 10.51
N ALA A 91 -1.32 -0.24 11.52
CA ALA A 91 -2.53 0.56 11.33
C ALA A 91 -2.23 1.96 10.77
N VAL A 92 -1.25 2.66 11.35
CA VAL A 92 -0.79 3.96 10.84
C VAL A 92 -0.26 3.83 9.42
N GLY A 93 0.53 2.80 9.14
CA GLY A 93 1.05 2.55 7.79
C GLY A 93 -0.05 2.27 6.76
N ALA A 94 -1.05 1.45 7.11
CA ALA A 94 -2.17 1.14 6.22
C ALA A 94 -3.06 2.38 5.98
N GLY A 95 -3.32 3.17 7.03
CA GLY A 95 -4.01 4.44 6.90
C GLY A 95 -3.25 5.43 6.03
N ALA A 96 -1.93 5.56 6.23
CA ALA A 96 -1.06 6.39 5.41
C ALA A 96 -1.07 5.93 3.95
N LEU A 97 -0.97 4.62 3.70
CA LEU A 97 -1.04 4.06 2.34
C LEU A 97 -2.35 4.47 1.65
N PHE A 98 -3.49 4.31 2.31
CA PHE A 98 -4.77 4.71 1.75
C PHE A 98 -4.82 6.22 1.44
N VAL A 99 -4.43 7.07 2.39
CA VAL A 99 -4.42 8.53 2.19
C VAL A 99 -3.50 8.92 1.04
N LEU A 100 -2.28 8.37 1.00
CA LEU A 100 -1.34 8.63 -0.08
C LEU A 100 -1.88 8.15 -1.44
N SER A 101 -2.56 7.00 -1.51
CA SER A 101 -3.21 6.51 -2.73
C SER A 101 -4.33 7.43 -3.20
N VAL A 102 -5.14 7.98 -2.29
CA VAL A 102 -6.18 8.97 -2.65
C VAL A 102 -5.55 10.25 -3.18
N VAL A 103 -4.51 10.76 -2.51
CA VAL A 103 -3.79 11.96 -2.97
C VAL A 103 -3.16 11.70 -4.34
N GLN A 104 -2.55 10.53 -4.56
CA GLN A 104 -2.00 10.11 -5.83
C GLN A 104 -3.04 10.10 -6.95
N TRP A 105 -4.23 9.56 -6.68
CA TRP A 105 -5.35 9.57 -7.61
C TRP A 105 -5.83 10.99 -7.94
N LEU A 106 -5.95 11.86 -6.93
CA LEU A 106 -6.31 13.27 -7.13
C LEU A 106 -5.28 14.02 -8.00
N LEU A 107 -3.99 13.80 -7.76
CA LEU A 107 -2.90 14.37 -8.58
C LEU A 107 -3.01 13.88 -10.04
N GLY A 108 -3.26 12.58 -10.24
CA GLY A 108 -3.48 12.02 -11.58
C GLY A 108 -4.67 12.65 -12.29
N HIS A 109 -5.78 12.87 -11.58
CA HIS A 109 -6.95 13.55 -12.11
C HIS A 109 -6.70 15.03 -12.43
N ALA A 110 -5.92 15.72 -11.60
CA ALA A 110 -5.53 17.11 -11.87
C ALA A 110 -4.71 17.23 -13.16
N ILE A 111 -3.84 16.25 -13.45
CA ILE A 111 -3.08 16.20 -14.70
C ILE A 111 -4.05 15.95 -15.88
N THR A 112 -4.86 14.89 -15.84
CA THR A 112 -5.65 14.46 -17.01
C THR A 112 -6.90 15.30 -17.26
N THR A 113 -7.50 15.90 -16.23
CA THR A 113 -8.79 16.59 -16.33
C THR A 113 -8.67 18.11 -16.19
N LEU A 114 -7.70 18.59 -15.40
CA LEU A 114 -7.48 20.04 -15.21
C LEU A 114 -6.32 20.57 -16.07
N GLY A 115 -5.56 19.70 -16.75
CA GLY A 115 -4.40 20.09 -17.58
C GLY A 115 -3.23 20.63 -16.77
N TRP A 116 -3.07 20.22 -15.52
CA TRP A 116 -2.03 20.73 -14.63
C TRP A 116 -0.72 19.95 -14.78
N ASP A 117 -0.09 20.03 -15.96
CA ASP A 117 1.12 19.25 -16.30
C ASP A 117 2.30 19.49 -15.35
N TRP A 118 2.37 20.67 -14.72
CA TRP A 118 3.38 21.01 -13.72
C TRP A 118 3.31 20.13 -12.46
N VAL A 119 2.20 19.43 -12.23
CA VAL A 119 1.98 18.50 -11.11
C VAL A 119 2.66 17.15 -11.35
N THR A 120 2.96 16.80 -12.60
CA THR A 120 3.50 15.49 -12.99
C THR A 120 4.73 15.04 -12.18
N PRO A 121 5.77 15.88 -11.95
CA PRO A 121 6.91 15.46 -11.13
C PRO A 121 6.51 15.07 -9.70
N TRP A 122 5.56 15.78 -9.10
CA TRP A 122 5.05 15.51 -7.77
C TRP A 122 4.23 14.22 -7.72
N HIS A 123 3.41 13.99 -8.74
CA HIS A 123 2.69 12.72 -8.91
C HIS A 123 3.66 11.54 -9.00
N VAL A 124 4.73 11.66 -9.80
CA VAL A 124 5.73 10.60 -9.95
C VAL A 124 6.47 10.33 -8.64
N VAL A 125 6.97 11.37 -7.95
CA VAL A 125 7.66 11.20 -6.66
C VAL A 125 6.75 10.56 -5.61
N LEU A 126 5.50 11.02 -5.52
CA LEU A 126 4.53 10.44 -4.58
C LEU A 126 4.20 8.98 -4.92
N ALA A 127 4.17 8.60 -6.20
CA ALA A 127 4.02 7.21 -6.63
C ALA A 127 5.08 6.31 -5.99
N PHE A 128 6.35 6.73 -6.00
CA PHE A 128 7.45 5.98 -5.37
C PHE A 128 7.31 5.88 -3.85
N VAL A 129 6.78 6.93 -3.20
CA VAL A 129 6.47 6.89 -1.76
C VAL A 129 5.37 5.86 -1.47
N VAL A 130 4.27 5.88 -2.24
CA VAL A 130 3.21 4.86 -2.16
C VAL A 130 3.79 3.46 -2.33
N TYR A 131 4.65 3.28 -3.33
CA TYR A 131 5.35 2.03 -3.61
C TYR A 131 6.17 1.54 -2.40
N GLY A 132 6.99 2.43 -1.83
CA GLY A 132 7.82 2.12 -0.67
C GLY A 132 6.99 1.75 0.57
N VAL A 133 5.91 2.49 0.84
CA VAL A 133 4.99 2.18 1.96
C VAL A 133 4.30 0.83 1.75
N ALA A 134 3.85 0.53 0.54
CA ALA A 134 3.21 -0.73 0.21
C ALA A 134 4.15 -1.94 0.42
N ILE A 135 5.40 -1.83 -0.06
CA ILE A 135 6.44 -2.85 0.18
C ILE A 135 6.73 -2.99 1.67
N TRP A 136 6.92 -1.88 2.38
CA TRP A 136 7.22 -1.89 3.80
C TRP A 136 6.11 -2.58 4.61
N LEU A 137 4.84 -2.30 4.29
CA LEU A 137 3.69 -3.00 4.90
C LEU A 137 3.71 -4.48 4.57
N SER A 138 4.02 -4.87 3.33
CA SER A 138 4.12 -6.28 2.93
C SER A 138 5.16 -7.03 3.77
N VAL A 139 6.38 -6.49 3.88
CA VAL A 139 7.46 -7.05 4.72
C VAL A 139 7.01 -7.14 6.19
N ARG A 140 6.34 -6.10 6.70
CA ARG A 140 5.84 -6.07 8.07
C ARG A 140 4.76 -7.14 8.30
N THR A 141 3.86 -7.36 7.35
CA THR A 141 2.86 -8.42 7.45
C THR A 141 3.51 -9.81 7.49
N ALA A 142 4.60 -10.01 6.74
CA ALA A 142 5.37 -11.25 6.78
C ALA A 142 6.05 -11.45 8.15
N ALA A 143 6.59 -10.39 8.75
CA ALA A 143 7.15 -10.43 10.09
C ALA A 143 6.10 -10.76 11.16
N MET A 144 4.89 -10.19 11.06
CA MET A 144 3.77 -10.46 11.97
C MET A 144 3.22 -11.89 11.91
N ARG A 145 3.54 -12.67 10.86
CA ARG A 145 3.20 -14.09 10.75
C ARG A 145 4.22 -15.01 11.41
N ARG A 146 5.46 -14.53 11.63
CA ARG A 146 6.57 -15.30 12.20
C ARG A 146 6.69 -15.17 13.73
N GLY A 147 6.00 -14.21 14.34
CA GLY A 147 5.91 -13.99 15.79
C GLY A 147 4.52 -14.28 16.34
#